data_AF-A0A9D8BJS1-F1
#
_entry.id   AF-A0A9D8BJS1-F1
#
_cell.length_a   1.000
_cell.length_b   1.000
_cell.length_c   1.000
_cell.angle_alpha   90.00
_cell.angle_beta   90.00
_cell.angle_gamma   90.00
#
_symmetry.space_group_name_H-M   'P 1'
#
loop_
_entity.id
_entity.type
_entity.pdbx_description
1 polymer ?
#
loop_
_entity_poly.entity_id
_entity_poly.type
_entity_poly.pdbx_seq_one_letter_code
_entity_poly.pdbx_strand_id
1 'polypeptide(L)'
;MPEGRLDCNVVVRSLRLIFWGALLCVLSFKLNGLDIFDDTVGWLLICLGVFPLAKQSGGIHHKNFMLFVQIAAVVSLVKQIMFGYFPTPESLSLILQILGFLTLAGIVVFCMAMRDMAEAHSLDLSKTSWKTTLVLFVAIYAIPFGLFYLFATGAIISGTSFNFNIDNPLLVILILPIFFVPIIHLFISTSRMKKEMTSVAVS
;
A
#
# COMPACT_ATOMS: atom_id res chain seq x y z
N MET A 1 -21.83 -10.36 19.48
CA MET A 1 -22.03 -9.65 18.20
C MET A 1 -22.25 -10.71 17.15
N PRO A 2 -23.28 -10.62 16.29
CA PRO A 2 -23.51 -11.62 15.26
C PRO A 2 -22.23 -11.76 14.43
N GLU A 3 -21.74 -12.98 14.31
CA GLU A 3 -20.57 -13.34 13.51
C GLU A 3 -20.80 -12.80 12.11
N GLY A 4 -20.11 -11.70 11.78
CA GLY A 4 -20.16 -11.13 10.44
C GLY A 4 -19.62 -12.20 9.50
N ARG A 5 -20.48 -12.82 8.70
CA ARG A 5 -20.04 -13.75 7.66
C ARG A 5 -19.11 -13.00 6.73
N LEU A 6 -17.91 -13.56 6.55
CA LEU A 6 -16.93 -13.10 5.60
C LEU A 6 -17.47 -13.28 4.18
N ASP A 7 -17.69 -12.18 3.46
CA ASP A 7 -18.08 -12.25 2.06
C ASP A 7 -16.82 -12.36 1.19
N CYS A 8 -16.55 -13.59 0.75
CA CYS A 8 -15.39 -13.93 -0.08
C CYS A 8 -15.33 -13.11 -1.37
N ASN A 9 -16.48 -12.80 -1.98
CA ASN A 9 -16.53 -12.04 -3.23
C ASN A 9 -16.14 -10.58 -2.99
N VAL A 10 -16.62 -9.99 -1.90
CA VAL A 10 -16.25 -8.63 -1.50
C VAL A 10 -14.75 -8.55 -1.21
N VAL A 11 -14.20 -9.47 -0.41
CA VAL A 11 -12.77 -9.51 -0.08
C VAL A 11 -11.92 -9.60 -1.35
N VAL A 12 -12.21 -10.56 -2.23
CA VAL A 12 -11.43 -10.78 -3.46
C VAL A 12 -11.51 -9.58 -4.40
N ARG A 13 -12.70 -9.00 -4.58
CA ARG A 13 -12.88 -7.81 -5.40
C ARG A 13 -12.10 -6.62 -4.83
N SER A 14 -12.21 -6.39 -3.52
CA SER A 14 -11.48 -5.32 -2.82
C SER A 14 -9.97 -5.47 -2.96
N LEU A 15 -9.43 -6.67 -2.72
CA LEU A 15 -7.99 -6.93 -2.85
C LEU A 15 -7.49 -6.71 -4.28
N ARG A 16 -8.29 -7.07 -5.29
CA ARG A 16 -7.96 -6.80 -6.70
C ARG A 16 -7.95 -5.31 -7.01
N LEU A 17 -8.92 -4.54 -6.50
CA LEU A 17 -8.96 -3.09 -6.67
C LEU A 17 -7.72 -2.44 -6.04
N ILE A 18 -7.35 -2.85 -4.82
CA ILE A 18 -6.14 -2.35 -4.15
C ILE A 18 -4.88 -2.72 -4.94
N PHE A 19 -4.77 -3.96 -5.42
CA PHE A 19 -3.64 -4.41 -6.21
C PHE A 19 -3.47 -3.59 -7.49
N TRP A 20 -4.54 -3.48 -8.30
CA TRP A 20 -4.49 -2.72 -9.54
C TRP A 20 -4.25 -1.23 -9.27
N GLY A 21 -4.87 -0.66 -8.25
CA GLY A 21 -4.63 0.72 -7.86
C GLY A 21 -3.19 0.99 -7.43
N ALA A 22 -2.61 0.10 -6.62
CA ALA A 22 -1.20 0.20 -6.23
C ALA A 22 -0.25 0.00 -7.42
N LEU A 23 -0.59 -0.90 -8.34
CA LEU A 23 0.20 -1.12 -9.55
C LEU A 23 0.19 0.12 -10.45
N LEU A 24 -0.96 0.78 -10.63
CA LEU A 24 -1.07 2.05 -11.36
C LEU A 24 -0.19 3.14 -10.71
N CYS A 25 -0.28 3.32 -9.39
CA CYS A 25 0.57 4.29 -8.68
C CYS A 25 2.09 4.01 -8.81
N VAL A 26 2.51 2.75 -9.03
CA VAL A 26 3.93 2.38 -9.21
C VAL A 26 4.36 2.48 -10.67
N LEU A 27 3.48 2.11 -11.59
CA LEU A 27 3.74 2.09 -13.03
C LEU A 27 3.47 3.43 -13.70
N SER A 28 3.21 4.51 -12.94
CA SER A 28 3.06 5.89 -13.41
C SER A 28 4.20 6.31 -14.34
N PHE A 29 4.10 5.87 -15.59
CA PHE A 29 5.02 6.10 -16.68
C PHE A 29 4.52 7.39 -17.32
N LYS A 30 5.36 8.42 -17.29
CA LYS A 30 5.09 9.70 -17.95
C LYS A 30 5.09 9.54 -19.46
N LEU A 31 4.05 8.92 -20.01
CA LEU A 31 3.82 8.85 -21.45
C LEU A 31 3.15 10.16 -21.88
N ASN A 32 3.95 11.06 -22.46
CA ASN A 32 3.50 12.25 -23.19
C ASN A 32 2.69 13.29 -22.38
N GLY A 33 3.04 13.54 -21.10
CA GLY A 33 2.55 14.72 -20.36
C GLY A 33 1.10 14.65 -19.85
N LEU A 34 0.40 13.53 -20.04
CA LEU A 34 -0.90 13.26 -19.42
C LEU A 34 -0.72 12.53 -18.08
N ASP A 35 -0.12 13.21 -17.10
CA ASP A 35 0.15 12.70 -15.73
C ASP A 35 -1.12 12.48 -14.88
N ILE A 36 -2.29 12.85 -15.39
CA ILE A 36 -3.55 13.02 -14.64
C ILE A 36 -4.18 11.67 -14.26
N PHE A 37 -4.11 10.70 -15.19
CA PHE A 37 -4.96 9.52 -15.12
C PHE A 37 -4.37 8.35 -14.34
N ASP A 38 -3.07 8.31 -14.06
CA ASP A 38 -2.49 7.11 -13.47
C ASP A 38 -2.61 7.11 -11.94
N ASP A 39 -2.00 8.08 -11.27
CA ASP A 39 -1.93 8.08 -9.79
C ASP A 39 -3.29 8.38 -9.13
N THR A 40 -4.06 9.34 -9.66
CA THR A 40 -5.38 9.70 -9.10
C THR A 40 -6.34 8.52 -9.18
N VAL A 41 -6.36 7.82 -10.32
CA VAL A 41 -7.18 6.62 -10.50
C VAL A 41 -6.65 5.49 -9.62
N GLY A 42 -5.33 5.32 -9.51
CA GLY A 42 -4.71 4.36 -8.61
C GLY A 42 -5.18 4.51 -7.16
N TRP A 43 -5.10 5.73 -6.61
CA TRP A 43 -5.59 6.04 -5.26
C TRP A 43 -7.10 5.87 -5.12
N LEU A 44 -7.89 6.23 -6.15
CA LEU A 44 -9.32 6.02 -6.14
C LEU A 44 -9.68 4.53 -6.06
N LEU A 45 -9.01 3.67 -6.83
CA LEU A 45 -9.19 2.22 -6.77
C LEU A 45 -8.79 1.65 -5.40
N ILE A 46 -7.68 2.12 -4.82
CA ILE A 46 -7.27 1.73 -3.46
C ILE A 46 -8.38 2.09 -2.46
N CYS A 47 -8.88 3.32 -2.48
CA CYS A 47 -10.00 3.74 -1.62
C CYS A 47 -11.21 2.80 -1.82
N LEU A 48 -11.68 2.62 -3.06
CA LEU A 48 -12.81 1.76 -3.38
C LEU A 48 -12.63 0.30 -2.92
N GLY A 49 -11.39 -0.18 -2.84
CA GLY A 49 -11.07 -1.51 -2.32
C GLY A 49 -11.01 -1.57 -0.79
N VAL A 50 -10.39 -0.58 -0.13
CA VAL A 50 -10.19 -0.55 1.33
C VAL A 50 -11.51 -0.39 2.09
N PHE A 51 -12.45 0.44 1.60
CA PHE A 51 -13.71 0.70 2.31
C PHE A 51 -14.61 -0.53 2.50
N PRO A 52 -14.93 -1.33 1.47
CA PRO A 52 -15.70 -2.56 1.64
C PRO A 52 -14.95 -3.63 2.44
N LEU A 53 -13.61 -3.64 2.35
CA LEU A 53 -12.76 -4.57 3.08
C LEU A 53 -12.76 -4.28 4.58
N ALA A 54 -12.77 -3.01 4.98
CA ALA A 54 -12.85 -2.58 6.38
C ALA A 54 -14.16 -3.00 7.08
N LYS A 55 -15.20 -3.29 6.30
CA LYS A 55 -16.50 -3.76 6.81
C LYS A 55 -16.53 -5.27 7.04
N GLN A 56 -15.54 -6.01 6.52
CA GLN A 56 -15.48 -7.45 6.72
C GLN A 56 -15.11 -7.76 8.17
N SER A 57 -15.56 -8.92 8.65
CA SER A 57 -15.14 -9.42 9.94
C SER A 57 -13.63 -9.70 9.93
N GLY A 58 -13.02 -9.54 11.10
CA GLY A 58 -11.60 -9.79 11.31
C GLY A 58 -11.32 -9.91 12.80
N GLY A 59 -10.04 -10.04 13.16
CA GLY A 59 -9.62 -10.11 14.55
C GLY A 59 -9.92 -8.84 15.34
N ILE A 60 -9.55 -8.86 16.62
CA ILE A 60 -9.79 -7.75 17.57
C ILE A 60 -9.18 -6.44 17.05
N HIS A 61 -8.04 -6.53 16.36
CA HIS A 61 -7.29 -5.37 15.90
C HIS A 61 -7.64 -4.94 14.47
N HIS A 62 -8.28 -5.82 13.67
CA HIS A 62 -8.59 -5.60 12.26
C HIS A 62 -9.26 -4.25 11.99
N LYS A 63 -10.30 -3.90 12.76
CA LYS A 63 -11.05 -2.64 12.57
C LYS A 63 -10.18 -1.41 12.74
N ASN A 64 -9.29 -1.40 13.74
CA ASN A 64 -8.41 -0.27 14.01
C ASN A 64 -7.34 -0.14 12.93
N PHE A 65 -6.77 -1.26 12.49
CA PHE A 65 -5.82 -1.26 11.38
C PHE A 65 -6.46 -0.78 10.08
N MET A 66 -7.66 -1.27 9.74
CA MET A 66 -8.35 -0.84 8.53
C MET A 66 -8.79 0.62 8.59
N LEU A 67 -9.20 1.13 9.75
CA LEU A 67 -9.50 2.56 9.93
C LEU A 67 -8.28 3.43 9.60
N PHE A 68 -7.10 3.05 10.12
CA PHE A 68 -5.86 3.74 9.80
C PHE A 68 -5.54 3.70 8.29
N VAL A 69 -5.70 2.53 7.65
CA VAL A 69 -5.48 2.37 6.21
C VAL A 69 -6.47 3.21 5.39
N GLN A 70 -7.74 3.31 5.82
CA GLN A 70 -8.74 4.17 5.17
C GLN A 70 -8.34 5.63 5.25
N ILE A 71 -7.94 6.10 6.43
CA ILE A 71 -7.48 7.49 6.62
C ILE A 71 -6.27 7.75 5.74
N ALA A 72 -5.26 6.88 5.77
CA ALA A 72 -4.06 7.02 4.94
C ALA A 72 -4.41 7.06 3.45
N ALA A 73 -5.26 6.16 2.96
CA ALA A 73 -5.67 6.11 1.55
C ALA A 73 -6.44 7.37 1.12
N VAL A 74 -7.37 7.85 1.94
CA VAL A 74 -8.14 9.08 1.66
C VAL A 74 -7.22 10.30 1.66
N VAL A 75 -6.33 10.41 2.65
CA VAL A 75 -5.36 11.51 2.73
C VAL A 75 -4.43 11.51 1.52
N SER A 76 -3.97 10.34 1.07
CA SER A 76 -3.14 10.21 -0.13
C SER A 76 -3.89 10.55 -1.41
N LEU A 77 -5.16 10.16 -1.54
CA LEU A 77 -6.03 10.58 -2.65
C LEU A 77 -6.19 12.10 -2.68
N VAL A 78 -6.51 12.73 -1.54
CA VAL A 78 -6.66 14.19 -1.44
C VAL A 78 -5.34 14.89 -1.77
N LYS A 79 -4.21 14.40 -1.25
CA LYS A 79 -2.87 14.89 -1.58
C LYS A 79 -2.65 14.88 -3.09
N GLN A 80 -2.95 13.78 -3.76
CA GLN A 80 -2.77 13.66 -5.21
C GLN A 80 -3.66 14.64 -5.99
N ILE A 81 -4.92 14.79 -5.58
CA ILE A 81 -5.84 15.74 -6.24
C ILE A 81 -5.37 17.19 -6.07
N MET A 82 -4.92 17.57 -4.87
CA MET A 82 -4.54 18.96 -4.58
C MET A 82 -3.17 19.33 -5.13
N PHE A 83 -2.18 18.43 -5.01
CA PHE A 83 -0.77 18.75 -5.26
C PHE A 83 -0.19 18.01 -6.47
N GLY A 84 -0.94 17.13 -7.12
CA GLY A 84 -0.48 16.44 -8.32
C GLY A 84 -0.34 17.36 -9.55
N TYR A 85 -1.04 18.50 -9.58
CA TYR A 85 -1.10 19.39 -10.75
C TYR A 85 -0.35 20.71 -10.59
N PHE A 86 -0.20 21.18 -9.35
CA PHE A 86 0.35 22.49 -9.07
C PHE A 86 1.76 22.37 -8.49
N PRO A 87 2.68 23.29 -8.84
CA PRO A 87 3.98 23.34 -8.19
C PRO A 87 3.77 23.47 -6.69
N THR A 88 4.30 22.51 -5.94
CA THR A 88 4.13 22.51 -4.50
C THR A 88 5.03 23.60 -3.91
N PRO A 89 4.49 24.55 -3.12
CA PRO A 89 5.32 25.54 -2.45
C PRO A 89 6.24 24.86 -1.42
N GLU A 90 7.46 25.37 -1.26
CA GLU A 90 8.48 24.80 -0.36
C GLU A 90 7.98 24.67 1.08
N SER A 91 7.11 25.58 1.53
CA SER A 91 6.51 25.55 2.87
C SER A 91 5.67 24.30 3.13
N LEU A 92 5.17 23.62 2.09
CA LEU A 92 4.40 22.39 2.21
C LEU A 92 5.25 21.12 2.08
N SER A 93 6.54 21.23 1.75
CA SER A 93 7.43 20.08 1.56
C SER A 93 7.47 19.14 2.76
N LEU A 94 7.60 19.69 3.97
CA LEU A 94 7.60 18.93 5.21
C LEU A 94 6.29 18.18 5.45
N ILE A 95 5.15 18.81 5.15
CA ILE A 95 3.83 18.17 5.29
C ILE A 95 3.72 17.02 4.29
N LEU A 96 4.08 17.24 3.02
CA LEU A 96 4.03 16.20 2.00
C LEU A 96 4.93 15.00 2.34
N GLN A 97 6.04 15.25 3.03
CA GLN A 97 6.96 14.25 3.53
C GLN A 97 6.34 13.39 4.63
N ILE A 98 5.69 14.03 5.61
CA ILE A 98 4.94 13.34 6.66
C ILE A 98 3.81 12.49 6.05
N LEU A 99 3.12 12.99 5.03
CA LEU A 99 2.11 12.22 4.31
C LEU A 99 2.71 11.01 3.57
N GLY A 100 3.95 11.12 3.09
CA GLY A 100 4.72 10.00 2.54
C GLY A 100 4.96 8.91 3.58
N PHE A 101 5.41 9.28 4.79
CA PHE A 101 5.54 8.35 5.90
C PHE A 101 4.22 7.70 6.28
N LEU A 102 3.13 8.47 6.34
CA LEU A 102 1.80 7.96 6.66
C LEU A 102 1.35 6.92 5.62
N THR A 103 1.64 7.16 4.35
CA THR A 103 1.36 6.21 3.25
C THR A 103 2.14 4.91 3.44
N LEU A 104 3.44 5.01 3.73
CA LEU A 104 4.31 3.85 3.94
C LEU A 104 3.88 3.02 5.15
N ALA A 105 3.53 3.69 6.25
CA ALA A 105 2.93 3.06 7.43
C ALA A 105 1.58 2.40 7.07
N GLY A 106 0.76 3.05 6.24
CA GLY A 106 -0.51 2.51 5.73
C GLY A 106 -0.34 1.15 5.06
N ILE A 107 0.68 1.00 4.21
CA ILE A 107 0.98 -0.28 3.53
C ILE A 107 1.34 -1.39 4.53
N VAL A 108 2.16 -1.06 5.53
CA VAL A 108 2.58 -2.02 6.58
C VAL A 108 1.36 -2.43 7.42
N VAL A 109 0.57 -1.46 7.89
CA VAL A 109 -0.65 -1.71 8.68
C VAL A 109 -1.69 -2.47 7.88
N PHE A 110 -1.81 -2.23 6.58
CA PHE A 110 -2.65 -3.02 5.69
C PHE A 110 -2.25 -4.49 5.67
N CYS A 111 -0.95 -4.79 5.53
CA CYS A 111 -0.46 -6.17 5.57
C CYS A 111 -0.75 -6.84 6.94
N MET A 112 -0.64 -6.09 8.04
CA MET A 112 -1.01 -6.55 9.37
C MET A 112 -2.52 -6.82 9.48
N ALA A 113 -3.37 -5.94 8.93
CA ALA A 113 -4.82 -6.11 8.90
C ALA A 113 -5.25 -7.37 8.14
N MET A 114 -4.58 -7.68 7.03
CA MET A 114 -4.86 -8.87 6.24
C MET A 114 -4.39 -10.16 6.92
N ARG A 115 -3.25 -10.10 7.62
CA ARG A 115 -2.80 -11.21 8.47
C ARG A 115 -3.81 -11.48 9.61
N ASP A 116 -4.25 -10.44 10.29
CA ASP A 116 -5.25 -10.52 11.39
C ASP A 116 -6.60 -11.05 10.88
N MET A 117 -7.02 -10.63 9.68
CA MET A 117 -8.20 -11.20 9.02
C MET A 117 -8.04 -12.69 8.71
N ALA A 118 -6.89 -13.10 8.17
CA ALA A 118 -6.62 -14.51 7.87
C ALA A 118 -6.59 -15.37 9.14
N GLU A 119 -6.01 -14.84 10.21
CA GLU A 119 -5.96 -15.50 11.52
C GLU A 119 -7.36 -15.67 12.14
N ALA A 120 -8.20 -14.64 12.09
CA ALA A 120 -9.57 -14.70 12.60
C ALA A 120 -10.48 -15.71 11.90
N HIS A 121 -10.12 -16.13 10.68
CA HIS A 121 -10.87 -17.11 9.88
C HIS A 121 -10.12 -18.45 9.73
N SER A 122 -9.09 -18.69 10.53
CA SER A 122 -8.29 -19.93 10.51
C SER A 122 -7.72 -20.27 9.12
N LEU A 123 -7.35 -19.25 8.34
CA LEU A 123 -6.73 -19.37 7.02
C LEU A 123 -5.20 -19.45 7.19
N ASP A 124 -4.69 -20.60 7.62
CA ASP A 124 -3.30 -20.79 8.02
C ASP A 124 -2.27 -20.53 6.91
N LEU A 125 -2.58 -20.92 5.68
CA LEU A 125 -1.70 -20.67 4.54
C LEU A 125 -1.64 -19.17 4.23
N SER A 126 -2.80 -18.52 4.25
CA SER A 126 -2.92 -17.07 4.03
C SER A 126 -2.24 -16.26 5.11
N LYS A 127 -2.39 -16.65 6.38
CA LYS A 127 -1.71 -16.03 7.53
C LYS A 127 -0.20 -16.03 7.33
N THR A 128 0.36 -17.17 6.95
CA THR A 128 1.81 -17.30 6.68
C THR A 128 2.22 -16.46 5.47
N SER A 129 1.43 -16.48 4.40
CA SER A 129 1.70 -15.69 3.19
C SER A 129 1.70 -14.19 3.48
N TRP A 130 0.72 -13.69 4.25
CA TRP A 130 0.65 -12.28 4.64
C TRP A 130 1.78 -11.87 5.58
N LYS A 131 2.26 -12.77 6.45
CA LYS A 131 3.47 -12.52 7.25
C LYS A 131 4.69 -12.33 6.35
N THR A 132 4.87 -13.16 5.33
CA THR A 132 5.96 -13.00 4.36
C THR A 132 5.81 -11.71 3.56
N THR A 133 4.59 -11.38 3.07
CA THR A 133 4.32 -10.09 2.41
C THR A 133 4.70 -8.92 3.30
N LEU A 134 4.30 -8.94 4.58
CA LEU A 134 4.65 -7.91 5.56
C LEU A 134 6.16 -7.74 5.70
N VAL A 135 6.91 -8.84 5.87
CA VAL A 135 8.38 -8.79 5.98
C VAL A 135 9.01 -8.20 4.73
N LEU A 136 8.56 -8.61 3.54
CA LEU A 136 9.06 -8.09 2.27
C LEU A 136 8.79 -6.59 2.12
N PHE A 137 7.58 -6.12 2.42
CA PHE A 137 7.28 -4.69 2.41
C PHE A 137 8.11 -3.92 3.44
N VAL A 138 8.30 -4.46 4.64
CA VAL A 138 9.11 -3.78 5.65
C VAL A 138 10.57 -3.69 5.21
N ALA A 139 11.16 -4.80 4.79
CA ALA A 139 12.59 -4.87 4.47
C ALA A 139 12.95 -4.15 3.17
N ILE A 140 12.12 -4.26 2.13
CA ILE A 140 12.44 -3.73 0.79
C ILE A 140 11.85 -2.32 0.60
N TYR A 141 10.70 -2.00 1.21
CA TYR A 141 10.05 -0.69 1.03
C TYR A 141 10.17 0.18 2.28
N ALA A 142 9.65 -0.27 3.43
CA ALA A 142 9.48 0.59 4.60
C ALA A 142 10.80 1.10 5.16
N ILE A 143 11.81 0.22 5.29
CA ILE A 143 13.13 0.61 5.79
C ILE A 143 13.85 1.53 4.79
N PRO A 144 14.03 1.16 3.49
CA PRO A 144 14.76 2.03 2.57
C PRO A 144 14.06 3.38 2.35
N PHE A 145 12.76 3.39 2.03
CA PHE A 145 12.02 4.64 1.82
C PHE A 145 11.85 5.43 3.12
N GLY A 146 11.70 4.77 4.27
CA GLY A 146 11.65 5.43 5.56
C GLY A 146 12.93 6.17 5.87
N LEU A 147 14.10 5.55 5.64
CA LEU A 147 15.40 6.21 5.79
C LEU A 147 15.55 7.37 4.82
N PHE A 148 15.21 7.20 3.54
CA PHE A 148 15.21 8.31 2.58
C PHE A 148 14.34 9.47 3.05
N TYR A 149 13.16 9.17 3.56
CA TYR A 149 12.27 10.21 4.05
C TYR A 149 12.84 10.92 5.29
N LEU A 150 13.52 10.21 6.19
CA LEU A 150 14.18 10.80 7.36
C LEU A 150 15.34 11.71 6.93
N PHE A 151 16.21 11.26 6.02
CA PHE A 151 17.33 12.07 5.52
C PHE A 151 16.84 13.33 4.80
N ALA A 152 15.84 13.20 3.93
CA ALA A 152 15.24 14.34 3.24
C ALA A 152 14.58 15.32 4.23
N THR A 153 13.92 14.83 5.29
CA THR A 153 13.37 15.69 6.35
C THR A 153 14.48 16.47 7.06
N GLY A 154 15.57 15.79 7.43
CA GLY A 154 16.73 16.41 8.08
C GLY A 154 17.37 17.49 7.19
N ALA A 155 17.47 17.25 5.89
CA ALA A 155 17.98 18.21 4.93
C ALA A 155 17.08 19.45 4.81
N ILE A 156 15.76 19.27 4.70
CA ILE A 156 14.78 20.37 4.69
C ILE A 156 14.92 21.24 5.95
N ILE A 157 14.98 20.61 7.13
CA ILE A 157 15.14 21.34 8.41
C ILE A 157 16.47 22.10 8.48
N SER A 158 17.52 21.53 7.88
CA SER A 158 18.86 22.14 7.85
C SER A 158 19.03 23.19 6.74
N GLY A 159 18.01 23.41 5.90
CA GLY A 159 18.11 24.28 4.73
C GLY A 159 19.06 23.76 3.65
N THR A 160 19.33 22.46 3.63
CA THR A 160 20.20 21.81 2.64
C THR A 160 19.39 20.96 1.65
N SER A 161 19.95 20.73 0.46
CA SER A 161 19.36 19.82 -0.52
C SER A 161 19.85 18.39 -0.29
N PHE A 162 18.94 17.42 -0.31
CA PHE A 162 19.28 15.99 -0.35
C PHE A 162 19.05 15.46 -1.77
N ASN A 163 20.14 15.09 -2.45
CA ASN A 163 20.08 14.49 -3.79
C ASN A 163 20.62 13.05 -3.71
N PHE A 164 19.81 12.08 -4.11
CA PHE A 164 20.23 10.69 -4.27
C PHE A 164 20.32 10.37 -5.76
N ASN A 165 21.53 10.50 -6.31
CA ASN A 165 21.78 10.31 -7.73
C ASN A 165 22.19 8.86 -7.98
N ILE A 166 21.33 8.08 -8.63
CA ILE A 166 21.71 6.79 -9.23
C ILE A 166 22.07 7.04 -10.68
N ASP A 167 23.32 7.44 -10.93
CA ASP A 167 23.78 7.79 -12.28
C ASP A 167 24.12 6.55 -13.13
N ASN A 168 24.08 5.35 -12.53
CA ASN A 168 24.38 4.10 -13.22
C ASN A 168 23.09 3.39 -13.67
N PRO A 169 22.76 3.38 -14.98
CA PRO A 169 21.54 2.75 -15.49
C PRO A 169 21.52 1.23 -15.28
N LEU A 170 22.68 0.56 -15.27
CA LEU A 170 22.76 -0.87 -14.99
C LEU A 170 22.35 -1.17 -13.55
N LEU A 171 22.73 -0.30 -12.60
CA LEU A 171 22.33 -0.43 -11.21
C LEU A 171 20.81 -0.25 -11.05
N VAL A 172 20.21 0.71 -11.76
CA VAL A 172 18.74 0.88 -11.78
C VAL A 172 18.06 -0.37 -12.32
N ILE A 173 18.52 -0.92 -13.45
CA ILE A 173 17.97 -2.14 -14.05
C ILE A 173 18.10 -3.34 -13.10
N LEU A 174 19.21 -3.44 -12.36
CA LEU A 174 19.44 -4.53 -11.41
C LEU A 174 18.54 -4.43 -10.17
N ILE A 175 18.31 -3.21 -9.68
CA ILE A 175 17.53 -2.93 -8.48
C ILE A 175 16.02 -3.05 -8.74
N LEU A 176 15.57 -2.67 -9.93
CA LEU A 176 14.16 -2.59 -10.28
C LEU A 176 13.38 -3.90 -10.03
N PRO A 177 13.87 -5.10 -10.42
CA PRO A 177 13.23 -6.38 -10.09
C PRO A 177 13.04 -6.61 -8.59
N ILE A 178 13.97 -6.15 -7.75
CA ILE A 178 13.89 -6.30 -6.28
C ILE A 178 12.68 -5.53 -5.75
N PHE A 179 12.43 -4.34 -6.28
CA PHE A 179 11.25 -3.56 -5.92
C PHE A 179 9.94 -4.22 -6.36
N PHE A 180 9.92 -5.01 -7.43
CA PHE A 180 8.70 -5.75 -7.80
C PHE A 180 8.37 -6.93 -6.88
N VAL A 181 9.34 -7.45 -6.10
CA VAL A 181 9.14 -8.64 -5.25
C VAL A 181 7.97 -8.49 -4.26
N PRO A 182 7.85 -7.41 -3.45
CA PRO A 182 6.70 -7.22 -2.56
C PRO A 182 5.36 -7.17 -3.28
N ILE A 183 5.30 -6.55 -4.47
CA ILE A 183 4.06 -6.42 -5.28
C ILE A 183 3.64 -7.78 -5.82
N ILE A 184 4.58 -8.56 -6.36
CA ILE A 184 4.32 -9.93 -6.81
C ILE A 184 3.84 -10.78 -5.63
N HIS A 185 4.48 -10.66 -4.47
CA HIS A 185 4.10 -11.42 -3.28
C HIS A 185 2.72 -10.99 -2.74
N LEU A 186 2.35 -9.71 -2.85
CA LEU A 186 0.99 -9.23 -2.56
C LEU A 186 -0.03 -9.95 -3.46
N PHE A 187 0.22 -10.04 -4.77
CA PHE A 187 -0.66 -10.77 -5.69
C PHE A 187 -0.77 -12.26 -5.34
N ILE A 188 0.33 -12.90 -4.97
CA ILE A 188 0.34 -14.30 -4.55
C ILE A 188 -0.48 -14.48 -3.25
N SER A 189 -0.30 -13.61 -2.25
CA SER A 189 -1.02 -13.67 -0.98
C SER A 189 -2.53 -13.48 -1.16
N THR A 190 -2.95 -12.51 -1.97
CA THR A 190 -4.37 -12.30 -2.29
C THR A 190 -4.97 -13.50 -3.04
N SER A 191 -4.21 -14.10 -3.96
CA SER A 191 -4.64 -15.30 -4.70
C SER A 191 -4.75 -16.54 -3.82
N ARG A 192 -3.83 -16.72 -2.87
CA ARG A 192 -3.88 -17.83 -1.88
C ARG A 192 -5.09 -17.69 -0.95
N MET A 193 -5.32 -16.47 -0.45
CA MET A 193 -6.46 -16.16 0.41
C MET A 193 -7.80 -16.45 -0.28
N LYS A 194 -7.94 -16.08 -1.55
CA LYS A 194 -9.10 -16.47 -2.36
C LYS A 194 -9.32 -17.98 -2.38
N LYS A 195 -8.27 -18.75 -2.68
CA LYS A 195 -8.36 -20.21 -2.82
C LYS A 195 -8.77 -20.86 -1.50
N GLU A 196 -8.13 -20.45 -0.41
CA GLU A 196 -8.38 -21.00 0.94
C GLU A 196 -9.78 -20.67 1.44
N MET A 197 -10.26 -19.43 1.24
CA MET A 197 -11.63 -19.04 1.54
C MET A 197 -12.66 -19.86 0.76
N THR A 198 -12.38 -20.15 -0.52
CA THR A 198 -13.27 -20.94 -1.36
C THR A 198 -13.31 -22.40 -0.89
N SER A 199 -12.18 -22.98 -0.46
CA SER A 199 -12.17 -24.35 0.07
C SER A 199 -12.94 -24.50 1.37
N VAL A 200 -12.86 -23.50 2.26
CA VAL A 200 -13.60 -23.51 3.54
C VAL A 200 -15.10 -23.32 3.32
N ALA A 201 -15.51 -22.60 2.26
CA ALA A 201 -16.92 -22.41 1.95
C ALA A 201 -17.63 -23.66 1.39
N VAL A 202 -16.86 -24.66 0.92
CA VAL A 202 -17.39 -25.91 0.33
C VAL A 202 -17.37 -27.07 1.32
N SER A 203 -16.55 -26.99 2.37
CA SER A 203 -16.49 -27.96 3.47
C SER A 203 -17.62 -27.75 4.48
#